data_AF-A0A1G2PLQ6-F1
#
_entry.id   AF-A0A1G2PLQ6-F1
#
_cell.length_a   1.000
_cell.length_b   1.000
_cell.length_c   1.000
_cell.angle_alpha   90.00
_cell.angle_beta   90.00
_cell.angle_gamma   90.00
#
_symmetry.space_group_name_H-M   'P 1'
#
loop_
_entity.id
_entity.type
_entity.pdbx_description
1 polymer ?
#
loop_
_entity_poly.entity_id
_entity_poly.type
_entity_poly.pdbx_seq_one_letter_code
_entity_poly.pdbx_strand_id
1 'polypeptide(L)'
;MPGFDRNRTFSLLLVIAGVVHLFLWWGAFQFPAGTVPLVLHYRIGGGIDLLGGRTTLMTIPFSGLAILTLNIFLALLLRRRDKTLSILALATGFLAQLFLAIALVALFIANRS
;
A
#
# COMPACT_ATOMS: atom_id res chain seq x y z
N MET A 1 -15.18 -16.53 21.74
CA MET A 1 -14.82 -15.63 20.62
C MET A 1 -16.02 -14.74 20.34
N PRO A 2 -16.10 -13.51 20.86
CA PRO A 2 -17.31 -12.71 20.75
C PRO A 2 -17.36 -12.01 19.39
N GLY A 3 -18.38 -12.38 18.61
CA GLY A 3 -19.11 -11.50 17.69
C GLY A 3 -18.30 -10.89 16.56
N PHE A 4 -18.23 -11.59 15.42
CA PHE A 4 -18.17 -10.92 14.12
C PHE A 4 -19.51 -10.18 13.93
N ASP A 5 -19.71 -9.05 14.64
CA ASP A 5 -20.82 -8.17 14.34
C ASP A 5 -20.69 -7.77 12.87
N ARG A 6 -21.71 -8.12 12.08
CA ARG A 6 -21.76 -8.00 10.61
C ARG A 6 -21.84 -6.54 10.19
N ASN A 7 -20.84 -5.76 10.57
CA ASN A 7 -20.70 -4.39 10.14
C ASN A 7 -20.19 -4.41 8.69
N ARG A 8 -21.14 -4.35 7.75
CA ARG A 8 -20.88 -4.47 6.32
C ARG A 8 -19.78 -3.51 5.86
N THR A 9 -19.76 -2.28 6.39
CA THR A 9 -18.76 -1.26 6.05
C THR A 9 -17.35 -1.65 6.51
N PHE A 10 -17.22 -2.17 7.74
CA PHE A 10 -15.93 -2.62 8.27
C PHE A 10 -15.36 -3.76 7.42
N SER A 11 -16.18 -4.78 7.16
CA SER A 11 -15.76 -5.94 6.36
C SER A 11 -15.44 -5.55 4.91
N LEU A 12 -16.25 -4.66 4.32
CA LEU A 12 -16.01 -4.16 2.96
C LEU A 12 -14.68 -3.40 2.87
N LEU A 13 -14.41 -2.48 3.80
CA LEU A 13 -13.14 -1.74 3.84
C LEU A 13 -11.95 -2.68 3.98
N LEU A 14 -12.05 -3.69 4.83
CA LEU A 14 -10.98 -4.66 5.04
C LEU A 14 -10.72 -5.52 3.80
N VAL A 15 -11.79 -5.98 3.13
CA VAL A 15 -11.69 -6.75 1.87
C VAL A 15 -11.08 -5.88 0.78
N ILE A 16 -11.58 -4.65 0.56
CA ILE A 16 -11.06 -3.75 -0.47
C ILE A 16 -9.59 -3.42 -0.18
N ALA A 17 -9.23 -3.07 1.05
CA ALA A 17 -7.85 -2.79 1.42
C ALA A 17 -6.95 -4.00 1.17
N GLY A 18 -7.42 -5.22 1.46
CA GLY A 18 -6.72 -6.45 1.13
C GLY A 18 -6.54 -6.66 -0.38
N VAL A 19 -7.56 -6.39 -1.19
CA VAL A 19 -7.47 -6.47 -2.67
C VAL A 19 -6.47 -5.46 -3.22
N VAL A 20 -6.52 -4.20 -2.76
CA VAL A 20 -5.53 -3.18 -3.15
C VAL A 20 -4.13 -3.60 -2.73
N HIS A 21 -3.98 -4.21 -1.55
CA HIS A 21 -2.69 -4.70 -1.09
C HIS A 21 -2.13 -5.82 -1.99
N LEU A 22 -2.98 -6.76 -2.41
CA LEU A 22 -2.59 -7.79 -3.38
C LEU A 22 -2.19 -7.18 -4.74
N PHE A 23 -2.88 -6.11 -5.15
CA PHE A 23 -2.50 -5.34 -6.34
C PHE A 23 -1.12 -4.69 -6.20
N LEU A 24 -0.75 -4.17 -5.01
CA LEU A 24 0.60 -3.65 -4.76
C LEU A 24 1.67 -4.71 -4.96
N TRP A 25 1.45 -5.91 -4.41
CA TRP A 25 2.36 -7.03 -4.60
C TRP A 25 2.47 -7.40 -6.07
N TRP A 26 1.35 -7.62 -6.74
CA TRP A 26 1.30 -7.92 -8.17
C TRP A 26 2.07 -6.89 -8.99
N GLY A 27 1.78 -5.60 -8.80
CA GLY A 27 2.44 -4.52 -9.52
C GLY A 27 3.94 -4.47 -9.28
N ALA A 28 4.41 -4.70 -8.04
CA ALA A 28 5.84 -4.77 -7.72
C ALA A 28 6.55 -5.95 -8.41
N PHE A 29 5.87 -7.08 -8.61
CA PHE A 29 6.41 -8.24 -9.33
C PHE A 29 6.56 -8.03 -10.84
N GLN A 30 5.82 -7.08 -11.43
CA GLN A 30 5.91 -6.79 -12.87
C GLN A 30 7.23 -6.10 -13.26
N PHE A 31 7.98 -5.58 -12.29
CA PHE A 31 9.27 -4.94 -12.55
C PHE A 31 10.38 -5.99 -12.73
N PRO A 32 11.34 -5.79 -13.65
CA PRO A 32 12.41 -6.73 -13.89
C PRO A 32 13.23 -7.02 -12.62
N ALA A 33 13.52 -8.30 -12.37
CA ALA A 33 14.48 -8.70 -11.37
C ALA A 33 15.90 -8.45 -11.90
N GLY A 34 16.45 -7.26 -11.67
CA GLY A 34 17.80 -6.92 -12.10
C GLY A 34 18.26 -5.57 -11.57
N THR A 35 19.56 -5.29 -11.73
CA THR A 35 20.21 -4.01 -11.39
C THR A 35 19.92 -2.91 -12.41
N VAL A 36 18.98 -3.12 -13.34
CA VAL A 36 18.54 -2.08 -14.26
C VAL A 36 17.86 -1.01 -13.41
N PRO A 37 18.47 0.17 -13.32
CA PRO A 37 18.00 1.16 -12.38
C PRO A 37 16.72 1.79 -12.90
N LEU A 38 15.74 1.95 -12.02
CA LEU A 38 14.51 2.66 -12.34
C LEU A 38 14.80 4.16 -12.36
N VAL A 39 14.45 4.81 -13.46
CA VAL A 39 14.60 6.26 -13.59
C VAL A 39 13.48 6.93 -12.79
N LEU A 40 13.82 7.52 -11.65
CA LEU A 40 12.85 8.31 -10.87
C LEU A 40 12.79 9.75 -11.40
N HIS A 41 13.96 10.36 -11.64
CA HIS A 41 14.07 11.74 -12.11
C HIS A 41 15.34 11.93 -12.97
N TYR A 42 15.18 12.65 -14.08
CA TYR A 42 16.30 13.13 -14.90
C TYR A 42 16.70 14.54 -14.44
N ARG A 43 17.91 14.70 -13.86
CA ARG A 43 18.46 16.02 -13.49
C ARG A 43 19.46 16.47 -14.54
N ILE A 44 19.20 17.62 -15.17
CA ILE A 44 19.96 18.19 -16.29
C ILE A 44 21.45 18.45 -15.95
N GLY A 45 21.84 18.49 -14.66
CA GLY A 45 23.24 18.65 -14.23
C GLY A 45 23.76 17.62 -13.22
N GLY A 46 23.01 16.57 -12.88
CA GLY A 46 23.29 15.71 -11.72
C GLY A 46 23.41 14.21 -11.98
N GLY A 47 23.28 13.77 -13.23
CA GLY A 47 23.14 12.35 -13.55
C GLY A 47 21.72 11.82 -13.31
N ILE A 48 21.50 10.56 -13.67
CA ILE A 48 20.22 9.88 -13.53
C ILE A 48 20.05 9.50 -12.06
N ASP A 49 18.98 9.93 -11.39
CA ASP A 49 18.69 9.46 -10.03
C ASP A 49 18.06 8.06 -10.14
N LEU A 50 18.92 7.07 -9.95
CA LEU A 50 18.62 5.66 -10.10
C LEU A 50 17.95 5.17 -8.81
N LEU A 51 16.62 5.01 -8.81
CA LEU A 51 16.03 4.15 -7.79
C LEU A 51 16.47 2.73 -8.10
N GLY A 52 17.16 2.09 -7.16
CA GLY A 52 17.64 0.71 -7.30
C GLY A 52 16.51 -0.22 -7.72
N GLY A 53 16.87 -1.39 -8.27
CA GLY A 53 15.95 -2.35 -8.91
C GLY A 53 14.76 -2.84 -8.08
N ARG A 54 14.15 -3.95 -8.51
CA ARG A 54 12.92 -4.51 -7.90
C ARG A 54 12.93 -4.62 -6.36
N THR A 55 14.08 -4.80 -5.73
CA THR A 55 14.23 -4.85 -4.27
C THR A 55 13.83 -3.53 -3.58
N THR A 56 14.17 -2.37 -4.16
CA THR A 56 13.74 -1.07 -3.64
C THR A 56 12.24 -0.91 -3.78
N LEU A 57 11.67 -1.34 -4.91
CA LEU A 57 10.22 -1.28 -5.13
C LEU A 57 9.43 -2.17 -4.19
N MET A 58 10.00 -3.29 -3.72
CA MET A 58 9.37 -4.14 -2.72
C MET A 58 9.17 -3.43 -1.36
N THR A 59 9.87 -2.32 -1.09
CA THR A 59 9.61 -1.52 0.12
C THR A 59 8.19 -0.94 0.12
N ILE A 60 7.58 -0.71 -1.05
CA ILE A 60 6.20 -0.19 -1.19
C ILE A 60 5.18 -1.20 -0.64
N PRO A 61 5.10 -2.46 -1.13
CA PRO A 61 4.18 -3.43 -0.54
C PRO A 61 4.54 -3.78 0.90
N PHE A 62 5.82 -3.83 1.31
CA PHE A 62 6.15 -4.09 2.72
C PHE A 62 5.68 -2.97 3.67
N SER A 63 5.91 -1.71 3.31
CA SER A 63 5.40 -0.57 4.09
C SER A 63 3.88 -0.52 4.10
N GLY A 64 3.25 -0.81 2.96
CA GLY A 64 1.80 -0.99 2.86
C GLY A 64 1.27 -2.06 3.80
N LEU A 65 1.94 -3.21 3.89
CA LEU A 65 1.54 -4.30 4.80
C LEU A 65 1.64 -3.84 6.26
N ALA A 66 2.76 -3.21 6.65
CA ALA A 66 2.96 -2.72 8.01
C ALA A 66 1.88 -1.70 8.42
N ILE A 67 1.58 -0.73 7.54
CA ILE A 67 0.52 0.26 7.77
C ILE A 67 -0.84 -0.43 7.90
N LEU A 68 -1.17 -1.36 7.00
CA LEU A 68 -2.45 -2.06 7.03
C LEU A 68 -2.61 -2.89 8.30
N THR A 69 -1.59 -3.64 8.70
CA THR A 69 -1.60 -4.44 9.94
C THR A 69 -1.78 -3.55 11.17
N LEU A 70 -1.07 -2.41 11.24
CA LEU A 70 -1.20 -1.46 12.35
C LEU A 70 -2.62 -0.87 12.41
N ASN A 71 -3.18 -0.46 11.27
CA ASN A 71 -4.52 0.11 11.22
C ASN A 71 -5.60 -0.93 11.54
N ILE A 72 -5.45 -2.19 11.11
CA ILE A 72 -6.34 -3.29 11.51
C ILE A 72 -6.26 -3.53 13.02
N PHE A 73 -5.05 -3.58 13.59
CA PHE A 73 -4.86 -3.77 15.02
C PHE A 73 -5.53 -2.65 15.83
N LEU A 74 -5.30 -1.38 15.45
CA LEU A 74 -5.97 -0.23 16.04
C LEU A 74 -7.49 -0.32 15.89
N ALA A 75 -7.99 -0.62 14.70
CA ALA A 75 -9.42 -0.73 14.45
C ALA A 75 -10.06 -1.82 15.35
N LEU A 76 -9.41 -2.96 15.54
CA LEU A 76 -9.88 -4.03 16.43
C LEU A 76 -9.87 -3.62 17.91
N LEU A 77 -8.84 -2.90 18.36
CA LEU A 77 -8.75 -2.39 19.73
C LEU A 77 -9.84 -1.35 20.01
N LEU A 78 -10.06 -0.42 19.08
CA LEU A 78 -11.07 0.63 19.22
C LEU A 78 -12.50 0.12 19.01
N ARG A 79 -12.71 -1.00 18.30
CA ARG A 79 -14.04 -1.55 17.98
C ARG A 79 -14.92 -1.75 19.22
N ARG A 80 -14.31 -2.12 20.35
CA ARG A 80 -15.03 -2.36 21.62
C ARG A 80 -15.43 -1.06 22.33
N ARG A 81 -14.73 0.05 22.06
CA ARG A 81 -15.00 1.36 22.68
C ARG A 81 -15.88 2.23 21.80
N ASP A 82 -15.55 2.35 20.52
CA ASP A 82 -16.27 3.19 19.57
C ASP A 82 -16.17 2.62 18.15
N LYS A 83 -17.34 2.36 17.54
CA LYS A 83 -17.45 1.83 16.18
C LYS A 83 -17.00 2.84 15.13
N THR A 84 -17.25 4.13 15.35
CA THR A 84 -16.88 5.22 14.44
C THR A 84 -15.37 5.36 14.38
N LEU A 85 -14.68 5.36 15.53
CA LEU A 85 -13.22 5.43 15.58
C LEU A 85 -12.57 4.18 14.96
N SER A 86 -13.17 3.01 15.14
CA SER A 86 -12.74 1.76 14.52
C SER A 86 -12.82 1.81 12.98
N ILE A 87 -13.91 2.35 12.43
CA ILE A 87 -14.08 2.56 10.99
C ILE A 87 -13.09 3.61 10.47
N LEU A 88 -12.89 4.71 11.19
CA LEU A 88 -11.92 5.75 10.82
C LEU A 88 -10.50 5.19 10.74
N ALA A 89 -10.08 4.38 11.71
CA ALA A 89 -8.77 3.72 11.69
C ALA A 89 -8.60 2.77 10.48
N LEU A 90 -9.65 2.03 10.09
CA LEU A 90 -9.59 1.25 8.86
C LEU A 90 -9.55 2.12 7.60
N ALA A 91 -10.33 3.21 7.58
CA ALA A 91 -10.39 4.12 6.45
C ALA A 91 -9.04 4.80 6.20
N THR A 92 -8.30 5.17 7.26
CA THR A 92 -6.93 5.70 7.12
C THR A 92 -5.97 4.66 6.56
N GLY A 93 -6.07 3.40 7.01
CA GLY A 93 -5.30 2.29 6.44
C GLY A 93 -5.59 2.07 4.95
N PHE A 94 -6.87 2.13 4.56
CA PHE A 94 -7.30 2.03 3.17
C PHE A 94 -6.78 3.20 2.31
N LEU A 95 -6.90 4.44 2.78
CA LEU A 95 -6.37 5.61 2.08
C LEU A 95 -4.86 5.50 1.86
N ALA A 96 -4.11 5.01 2.85
CA ALA A 96 -2.68 4.76 2.68
C ALA A 96 -2.40 3.73 1.58
N GLN A 97 -3.17 2.63 1.49
CA GLN A 97 -3.03 1.68 0.39
C GLN A 97 -3.28 2.33 -0.97
N LEU A 98 -4.28 3.22 -1.08
CA LEU A 98 -4.55 3.94 -2.32
C LEU A 98 -3.40 4.83 -2.75
N PHE A 99 -2.81 5.59 -1.82
CA PHE A 99 -1.64 6.43 -2.12
C PHE A 99 -0.44 5.61 -2.56
N LEU A 100 -0.18 4.47 -1.92
CA LEU A 100 0.88 3.55 -2.33
C LEU A 100 0.61 2.96 -3.72
N ALA A 101 -0.65 2.66 -4.06
CA ALA A 101 -1.01 2.14 -5.36
C ALA A 101 -0.82 3.19 -6.46
N ILE A 102 -1.20 4.43 -6.20
CA ILE A 102 -0.96 5.56 -7.11
C ILE A 102 0.55 5.74 -7.33
N ALA A 103 1.36 5.70 -6.27
CA ALA A 103 2.81 5.80 -6.36
C ALA A 103 3.40 4.67 -7.23
N LEU A 104 2.96 3.42 -7.03
CA LEU A 104 3.41 2.28 -7.83
C LEU A 104 3.03 2.40 -9.31
N VAL A 105 1.82 2.88 -9.61
CA VAL A 105 1.36 3.13 -10.98
C VAL A 105 2.17 4.25 -11.62
N ALA A 106 2.43 5.35 -10.90
CA ALA A 106 3.26 6.44 -11.40
C ALA A 106 4.67 5.97 -11.77
N LEU A 107 5.28 5.14 -10.94
CA LEU A 107 6.58 4.52 -11.21
C LEU A 107 6.54 3.59 -12.43
N PHE A 108 5.46 2.82 -12.58
CA PHE A 108 5.29 1.93 -13.72
C PHE A 108 5.18 2.71 -15.05
N ILE A 109 4.44 3.82 -15.06
CA ILE A 109 4.31 4.68 -16.24
C ILE A 109 5.66 5.34 -16.56
N ALA A 110 6.34 5.91 -15.55
CA ALA A 110 7.60 6.63 -15.73
C ALA A 110 8.73 5.76 -16.27
N ASN A 111 8.75 4.46 -15.93
CA ASN A 111 9.81 3.55 -16.34
C ASN A 111 9.47 2.74 -17.61
N ARG A 112 8.31 3.00 -18.22
CA ARG A 112 7.87 2.39 -19.50
C ARG A 112 7.94 3.37 -20.68
N SER A 113 8.04 4.67 -20.40
CA SER A 113 8.32 5.74 -21.37
C SER A 113 9.82 5.89 -21.63
#